data_AF-A0A7C1XXA4-F1
#
_entry.id   AF-A0A7C1XXA4-F1
#
_cell.length_a   1.000
_cell.length_b   1.000
_cell.length_c   1.000
_cell.angle_alpha   90.00
_cell.angle_beta   90.00
_cell.angle_gamma   90.00
#
_symmetry.space_group_name_H-M   'P 1'
#
loop_
_entity.id
_entity.type
_entity.pdbx_description
1 polymer ?
#
loop_
_entity_poly.entity_id
_entity_poly.type
_entity_poly.pdbx_seq_one_letter_code
_entity_poly.pdbx_strand_id
1 'polypeptide(L)' 'NITCIGININTSSLSEDAAMDYLKKTEDELGLPCADPVRTGVGPIVDKLIKDKI' A
#
# COMPACT_ATOMS: atom_id res chain seq x y z
N ASN A 1 12.14 8.35 -17.05
CA ASN A 1 11.38 8.98 -15.95
C ASN A 1 10.99 7.88 -14.97
N ILE A 2 10.93 8.15 -13.66
CA ILE A 2 10.56 7.16 -12.64
C ILE A 2 9.48 7.78 -11.74
N THR A 3 8.43 7.03 -11.44
CA THR A 3 7.32 7.46 -10.58
C THR A 3 7.00 6.37 -9.57
N CYS A 4 6.88 6.75 -8.30
CA CYS A 4 6.37 5.86 -7.25
C CYS A 4 4.84 5.81 -7.30
N ILE A 5 4.28 4.61 -7.38
CA ILE A 5 2.82 4.39 -7.52
C ILE A 5 2.14 3.84 -6.27
N GLY A 6 2.93 3.38 -5.29
CA GLY A 6 2.43 2.71 -4.10
C GLY A 6 3.54 2.04 -3.32
N ILE A 7 3.18 1.49 -2.16
CA ILE A 7 4.11 0.93 -1.18
C ILE A 7 3.59 -0.44 -0.76
N ASN A 8 4.45 -1.45 -0.86
CA ASN A 8 4.18 -2.78 -0.34
C ASN A 8 5.01 -3.00 0.94
N ILE A 9 4.32 -3.37 2.02
CA ILE A 9 4.93 -3.60 3.32
C ILE A 9 4.57 -5.01 3.78
N ASN A 10 5.58 -5.79 4.15
CA ASN A 10 5.35 -7.06 4.83
C ASN A 10 5.00 -6.81 6.31
N THR A 11 3.77 -7.16 6.69
CA THR A 11 3.25 -7.01 8.05
C THR A 11 3.15 -8.33 8.80
N SER A 12 3.86 -9.38 8.37
CA SER A 12 3.72 -10.74 8.94
C SER A 12 4.05 -10.85 10.43
N SER A 13 4.83 -9.90 10.98
CA SER A 13 5.18 -9.83 12.40
C SER A 13 4.19 -9.04 13.24
N LEU A 14 3.16 -8.43 12.62
CA LEU A 14 2.14 -7.64 13.30
C LEU A 14 0.85 -8.46 13.47
N SER A 15 0.09 -8.13 14.52
CA SER A 15 -1.31 -8.54 14.60
C SER A 15 -2.12 -7.91 13.46
N GLU A 16 -3.31 -8.45 13.19
CA GLU A 16 -4.20 -7.91 12.16
C GLU A 16 -4.47 -6.40 12.37
N ASP A 17 -4.91 -6.01 13.57
CA ASP A 17 -5.22 -4.62 13.89
C ASP A 17 -3.99 -3.71 13.72
N ALA A 18 -2.83 -4.13 14.23
CA ALA A 18 -1.60 -3.35 14.13
C ALA A 18 -1.11 -3.24 12.67
N ALA A 19 -1.30 -4.28 11.85
CA ALA A 19 -1.00 -4.26 10.44
C ALA A 19 -1.88 -3.25 9.70
N MET A 20 -3.20 -3.31 9.93
CA MET A 20 -4.16 -2.41 9.28
C MET A 20 -3.94 -0.95 9.67
N ASP A 21 -3.71 -0.67 10.97
CA ASP A 21 -3.39 0.67 11.46
C ASP A 21 -2.08 1.19 10.85
N TYR A 22 -1.06 0.34 10.76
CA TYR A 22 0.24 0.72 10.20
C TYR A 22 0.15 1.03 8.70
N LEU A 23 -0.55 0.18 7.93
CA LEU A 23 -0.78 0.41 6.50
C LEU A 23 -1.55 1.71 6.27
N LYS A 24 -2.62 1.96 7.03
CA LYS A 24 -3.42 3.18 6.88
C LYS A 24 -2.63 4.43 7.24
N LYS A 25 -1.92 4.40 8.37
CA LYS A 25 -1.06 5.51 8.78
C LYS A 25 0.01 5.81 7.73
N THR A 26 0.64 4.77 7.17
CA THR A 26 1.68 4.94 6.14
C THR A 26 1.11 5.51 4.84
N GLU A 27 -0.07 5.05 4.42
CA GLU A 27 -0.80 5.62 3.29
C GLU A 27 -1.10 7.11 3.48
N ASP A 28 -1.59 7.49 4.66
CA ASP A 28 -1.93 8.87 4.99
C ASP A 28 -0.70 9.78 5.06
N GLU A 29 0.41 9.27 5.61
CA GLU A 29 1.67 10.02 5.72
C GLU A 29 2.34 10.26 4.36
N LEU A 30 2.26 9.29 3.45
CA LEU A 30 3.00 9.34 2.18
C LEU A 30 2.12 9.73 0.98
N GLY A 31 0.79 9.77 1.15
CA GLY A 31 -0.15 10.12 0.09
C GLY A 31 -0.13 9.15 -1.10
N LEU A 32 0.36 7.93 -0.88
CA LEU A 32 0.44 6.85 -1.86
C LEU A 32 -0.27 5.62 -1.32
N PRO A 33 -0.97 4.84 -2.16
CA PRO A 33 -1.59 3.60 -1.72
C PRO A 33 -0.57 2.69 -1.03
N CYS A 34 -0.91 2.21 0.16
CA CYS A 34 -0.07 1.30 0.93
C CYS A 34 -0.79 -0.03 1.15
N ALA A 35 -0.11 -1.13 0.92
CA ALA A 35 -0.69 -2.47 1.02
C ALA A 35 0.29 -3.49 1.61
N ASP A 36 -0.25 -4.57 2.16
CA ASP A 36 0.47 -5.81 2.35
C ASP A 36 0.02 -6.77 1.24
N PRO A 37 0.92 -7.20 0.34
CA PRO A 37 0.54 -8.00 -0.82
C PRO A 37 -0.04 -9.37 -0.44
N VAL A 38 0.29 -9.90 0.74
CA VAL A 38 -0.19 -11.19 1.22
C VAL A 38 -1.47 -11.03 2.03
N ARG A 39 -1.55 -10.01 2.90
CA ARG A 39 -2.70 -9.81 3.79
C ARG A 39 -3.88 -9.13 3.10
N THR A 40 -3.62 -8.03 2.38
CA THR A 40 -4.66 -7.18 1.77
C THR A 40 -4.72 -7.29 0.25
N GLY A 41 -3.70 -7.89 -0.36
CA GLY A 41 -3.50 -7.85 -1.81
C GLY A 41 -3.04 -6.46 -2.29
N VAL A 42 -2.81 -6.33 -3.60
CA VAL A 42 -2.18 -5.12 -4.21
C VAL A 42 -3.14 -4.27 -5.05
N GLY A 43 -4.45 -4.53 -4.96
CA GLY A 43 -5.49 -3.88 -5.77
C GLY A 43 -5.35 -2.35 -5.87
N PRO A 44 -5.25 -1.63 -4.72
CA PRO A 44 -5.13 -0.16 -4.74
C PRO A 44 -3.93 0.38 -5.53
N ILE A 45 -2.81 -0.34 -5.53
CA ILE A 45 -1.59 0.06 -6.26
C ILE A 45 -1.79 -0.15 -7.77
N VAL A 46 -2.44 -1.24 -8.17
CA VAL A 46 -2.78 -1.52 -9.57
C VAL A 46 -3.79 -0.50 -10.09
N ASP A 47 -4.81 -0.16 -9.29
CA ASP A 47 -5.80 0.87 -9.64
C ASP A 47 -5.14 2.22 -9.89
N LYS A 48 -4.16 2.60 -9.05
CA LYS A 48 -3.38 3.83 -9.22
C LYS A 48 -2.56 3.81 -10.51
N LEU A 49 -1.88 2.70 -10.81
CA LEU A 49 -1.12 2.53 -12.05
C LEU A 49 -2.01 2.72 -13.29
N ILE A 50 -3.18 2.08 -13.31
CA ILE A 50 -4.14 2.18 -14.42
C ILE A 50 -4.70 3.61 -14.54
N LYS A 51 -5.05 4.24 -13.41
CA LYS A 51 -5.62 5.60 -13.37
C LYS A 51 -4.66 6.65 -13.90
N ASP A 52 -3.39 6.57 -13.50
CA ASP A 52 -2.39 7.57 -13.85
C ASP A 52 -1.84 7.40 -15.28
N LYS A 53 -2.15 6.26 -15.93
CA LYS A 53 -1.72 5.94 -17.31
C LYS A 53 -0.19 6.03 -17.48
N ILE A 54 0.54 5.61 -16.45
CA ILE A 54 2.01 5.54 -16.46
C ILE A 54 2.48 4.22 -17.04
#